data_AF-A0A4P7N489-F1
#
_entry.id   AF-A0A4P7N489-F1
#
_cell.length_a   1.000
_cell.length_b   1.000
_cell.length_c   1.000
_cell.angle_alpha   90.00
_cell.angle_beta   90.00
_cell.angle_gamma   90.00
#
_symmetry.space_group_name_H-M   'P 1'
#
loop_
_entity.id
_entity.type
_entity.pdbx_description
1 polymer ?
#
loop_
_entity_poly.entity_id
_entity_poly.type
_entity_poly.pdbx_seq_one_letter_code
_entity_poly.pdbx_strand_id
1 'polypeptide(L)'
;MREVSVSLLICLHSYRTFYITGIAGAGIDSLRKRSRRQSTSRPHHTIPKTPILLPRSPTRSPLNVPNLVEPSTTGLLQQQKDTRSECATKMAPSPLLPQLPADDSMLTRRFGAETANYFSGNPLNRVSFLRDNRDFLQAAFAHPSARFLALDKLAPLVHTAEKSIAWITREDVAPVTGSGPFDKTEEDMINDFNSEESHPVIILLGLDDKQKMTASDQDVFQHKDYKGTPYFAVDFTENQDVVTSLASREGLSFNQDQRSLGFNPGEAAIYGQARAVMAWNDRNPFCSQCGQKTLPVHAGAKRACPPTDMAGGEKRDRKPCASRGTVSNISFPRTDPTIIVAVVSADGTKVLLGRNKRWPKYWYSTLAGFLEPGESIEEATRREVWEESGVTVGRVVLHSSQPWPFPGSLMIGAIAQALPGDGEKIFLGNDPELEDAKWFPMAEVRKALSSGVSNLGQSAPPEYVEGDLRVPPDTAIANRLMTAVVGGYNGAFPKI
;
A
#
# COMPACT_ATOMS: atom_id res chain seq x y z
N MET A 1 -14.34 42.05 -32.90
CA MET A 1 -14.61 42.84 -31.68
C MET A 1 -15.31 41.92 -30.68
N ARG A 2 -14.81 41.91 -29.45
CA ARG A 2 -15.28 41.22 -28.24
C ARG A 2 -14.68 39.84 -27.96
N GLU A 3 -13.68 39.96 -27.11
CA GLU A 3 -12.87 38.99 -26.39
C GLU A 3 -13.68 38.04 -25.51
N VAL A 4 -13.09 36.86 -25.36
CA VAL A 4 -13.36 35.83 -24.38
C VAL A 4 -12.73 36.25 -23.06
N SER A 5 -13.49 36.23 -21.96
CA SER A 5 -12.93 36.23 -20.61
C SER A 5 -13.56 35.09 -19.81
N VAL A 6 -12.74 34.09 -19.51
CA VAL A 6 -13.07 32.94 -18.66
C VAL A 6 -12.56 33.27 -17.27
N SER A 7 -13.47 33.48 -16.31
CA SER A 7 -13.13 33.55 -14.88
C SER A 7 -13.27 32.16 -14.25
N LEU A 8 -12.15 31.66 -13.76
CA LEU A 8 -11.99 30.41 -13.01
C LEU A 8 -12.52 30.61 -11.58
N LEU A 9 -13.61 29.95 -11.21
CA LEU A 9 -14.17 29.97 -9.86
C LEU A 9 -13.58 28.80 -9.05
N ILE A 10 -12.71 29.11 -8.10
CA ILE A 10 -12.17 28.18 -7.11
C ILE A 10 -13.20 28.05 -5.99
N CYS A 11 -13.67 26.83 -5.77
CA CYS A 11 -14.60 26.49 -4.68
C CYS A 11 -13.80 26.15 -3.42
N LEU A 12 -13.75 27.09 -2.47
CA LEU A 12 -13.34 26.86 -1.08
C LEU A 12 -14.59 27.02 -0.20
N HIS A 13 -14.98 25.96 0.48
CA HIS A 13 -15.96 25.93 1.59
C HIS A 13 -15.35 25.00 2.64
N SER A 14 -15.41 25.19 3.95
CA SER A 14 -15.86 26.28 4.82
C SER A 14 -15.35 25.85 6.21
N TYR A 15 -14.52 26.65 6.88
CA TYR A 15 -14.28 26.50 8.33
C TYR A 15 -14.95 27.69 9.01
N ARG A 16 -15.99 27.39 9.81
CA ARG A 16 -16.71 28.39 10.61
C ARG A 16 -15.97 28.67 11.92
N THR A 17 -15.65 29.94 12.09
CA THR A 17 -15.22 30.61 13.32
C THR A 17 -16.34 30.62 14.37
N PHE A 18 -16.01 30.31 15.63
CA PHE A 18 -16.82 30.68 16.79
C PHE A 18 -16.14 31.85 17.52
N TYR A 19 -16.90 32.92 17.72
CA TYR A 19 -16.62 34.06 18.59
C TYR A 19 -17.36 33.84 19.92
N ILE A 20 -16.70 34.00 21.06
CA ILE A 20 -17.31 34.50 22.30
C ILE A 20 -16.35 35.50 22.95
N THR A 21 -16.89 36.69 23.23
CA THR A 21 -16.29 37.83 23.91
C THR A 21 -16.37 37.73 25.43
N GLY A 22 -15.25 38.06 26.11
CA GLY A 22 -15.21 38.98 27.26
C GLY A 22 -15.53 38.46 28.66
N ILE A 23 -14.57 38.63 29.60
CA ILE A 23 -14.65 39.54 30.76
C ILE A 23 -13.26 39.68 31.43
N ALA A 24 -12.95 40.91 31.86
CA ALA A 24 -11.76 41.45 32.54
C ALA A 24 -11.36 40.73 33.85
N GLY A 25 -10.21 40.93 34.49
CA GLY A 25 -9.13 41.92 34.42
C GLY A 25 -8.15 41.72 35.61
N ALA A 26 -7.23 42.67 35.79
CA ALA A 26 -6.15 42.77 36.80
C ALA A 26 -4.87 41.94 36.50
N GLY A 27 -3.65 42.47 36.54
CA GLY A 27 -3.15 43.78 36.96
C GLY A 27 -1.66 43.90 36.62
N ILE A 28 -1.25 45.14 36.41
CA ILE A 28 0.10 45.65 36.15
C ILE A 28 0.92 45.55 37.47
N ASP A 29 2.18 45.09 37.45
CA ASP A 29 3.36 45.96 37.59
C ASP A 29 4.70 45.23 37.81
N SER A 30 5.74 45.84 37.23
CA SER A 30 7.17 45.78 37.60
C SER A 30 7.96 44.46 37.51
N LEU A 31 8.94 44.42 36.60
CA LEU A 31 10.35 44.47 36.98
C LEU A 31 11.23 44.78 35.77
N ARG A 32 11.84 45.96 35.85
CA ARG A 32 12.77 46.58 34.91
C ARG A 32 14.17 46.21 35.38
N LYS A 33 15.04 45.64 34.53
CA LYS A 33 16.41 46.12 34.23
C LYS A 33 17.35 45.07 33.60
N ARG A 34 18.04 45.58 32.57
CA ARG A 34 19.42 45.28 32.10
C ARG A 34 19.67 44.04 31.24
N SER A 35 19.82 44.27 29.93
CA SER A 35 21.15 44.32 29.28
C SER A 35 21.01 44.80 27.82
N ARG A 36 21.65 45.91 27.48
CA ARG A 36 21.84 46.44 26.10
C ARG A 36 23.32 46.24 25.75
N ARG A 37 23.61 45.57 24.63
CA ARG A 37 24.77 45.83 23.75
C ARG A 37 24.26 45.69 22.32
N GLN A 38 23.99 46.82 21.67
CA GLN A 38 24.81 47.42 20.59
C GLN A 38 24.71 46.66 19.26
N SER A 39 23.87 47.16 18.37
CA SER A 39 23.99 47.00 16.92
C SER A 39 23.75 48.37 16.29
N THR A 40 24.79 48.88 15.63
CA THR A 40 24.85 50.19 14.99
C THR A 40 24.37 50.09 13.54
N SER A 41 23.45 50.99 13.19
CA SER A 41 22.92 51.28 11.86
C SER A 41 23.95 51.83 10.86
N ARG A 42 23.86 51.46 9.57
CA ARG A 42 24.13 52.30 8.36
C ARG A 42 23.78 51.55 7.05
N PRO A 43 23.65 52.22 5.88
CA PRO A 43 22.34 52.53 5.28
C PRO A 43 22.08 51.92 3.89
N HIS A 44 20.87 52.16 3.39
CA HIS A 44 20.33 51.79 2.07
C HIS A 44 21.23 52.17 0.87
N HIS A 45 21.44 51.22 -0.02
CA HIS A 45 21.93 51.44 -1.38
C HIS A 45 20.81 51.25 -2.40
N THR A 46 20.52 52.33 -3.14
CA THR A 46 19.68 52.40 -4.33
C THR A 46 20.42 51.82 -5.54
N ILE A 47 19.77 50.92 -6.29
CA ILE A 47 20.28 50.33 -7.53
C ILE A 47 19.77 51.17 -8.72
N PRO A 48 20.64 51.65 -9.65
CA PRO A 48 20.20 52.34 -10.85
C PRO A 48 19.79 51.34 -11.95
N LYS A 49 18.67 51.65 -12.63
CA LYS A 49 18.19 50.94 -13.82
C LYS A 49 18.89 51.50 -15.07
N THR A 50 19.57 50.65 -15.83
CA THR A 50 20.08 50.97 -17.17
C THR A 50 19.73 49.81 -18.11
N PRO A 51 19.20 50.06 -19.34
CA PRO A 51 18.66 49.01 -20.20
C PRO A 51 19.76 48.35 -21.03
N ILE A 52 19.76 47.02 -21.10
CA ILE A 52 20.65 46.24 -21.99
C ILE A 52 19.84 45.74 -23.18
N LEU A 53 20.28 46.14 -24.36
CA LEU A 53 19.81 45.75 -25.70
C LEU A 53 20.14 44.27 -25.98
N LEU A 54 19.15 43.50 -26.45
CA LEU A 54 19.35 42.15 -26.99
C LEU A 54 19.78 42.22 -28.47
N PRO A 55 20.82 41.49 -28.91
CA PRO A 55 21.19 41.41 -30.31
C PRO A 55 20.31 40.42 -31.09
N ARG A 56 19.97 40.80 -32.33
CA ARG A 56 19.19 40.04 -33.30
C ARG A 56 19.94 38.79 -33.79
N SER A 57 19.21 37.69 -33.95
CA SER A 57 19.64 36.43 -34.60
C SER A 57 19.84 36.61 -36.11
N PRO A 58 20.91 36.05 -36.73
CA PRO A 58 21.07 36.05 -38.18
C PRO A 58 20.29 34.88 -38.82
N THR A 59 19.64 35.19 -39.94
CA THR A 59 18.92 34.26 -40.83
C THR A 59 19.89 33.26 -41.48
N ARG A 60 19.53 31.98 -41.48
CA ARG A 60 20.23 30.90 -42.21
C ARG A 60 19.40 30.45 -43.41
N SER A 61 19.99 30.50 -44.60
CA SER A 61 19.48 29.95 -45.85
C SER A 61 19.49 28.41 -45.83
N PRO A 62 18.59 27.72 -46.56
CA PRO A 62 18.52 26.26 -46.55
C PRO A 62 19.60 25.63 -47.46
N LEU A 63 20.33 24.66 -46.90
CA LEU A 63 21.23 23.76 -47.62
C LEU A 63 20.48 22.51 -48.08
N ASN A 64 20.83 22.08 -49.29
CA ASN A 64 20.27 20.98 -50.07
C ASN A 64 20.65 19.60 -49.47
N VAL A 65 19.70 18.68 -49.30
CA VAL A 65 19.93 17.30 -48.83
C VAL A 65 19.59 16.32 -49.97
N PRO A 66 20.46 15.38 -50.36
CA PRO A 66 20.14 14.38 -51.38
C PRO A 66 19.24 13.25 -50.85
N ASN A 67 18.33 12.77 -51.71
CA ASN A 67 17.38 11.69 -51.46
C ASN A 67 18.06 10.40 -50.97
N LEU A 68 17.68 9.94 -49.78
CA LEU A 68 17.88 8.56 -49.32
C LEU A 68 16.62 7.75 -49.63
N VAL A 69 16.81 6.63 -50.32
CA VAL A 69 15.77 5.65 -50.65
C VAL A 69 15.31 4.94 -49.37
N GLU A 70 14.01 4.97 -49.08
CA GLU A 70 13.40 4.24 -47.95
C GLU A 70 13.39 2.71 -48.22
N PRO A 71 13.85 1.87 -47.28
CA PRO A 71 13.58 0.43 -47.34
C PRO A 71 12.14 0.14 -46.87
N SER A 72 11.49 -0.82 -47.52
CA SER A 72 10.08 -1.17 -47.31
C SER A 72 9.75 -1.49 -45.85
N THR A 73 8.89 -0.66 -45.25
CA THR A 73 8.33 -0.76 -43.89
C THR A 73 7.44 -1.98 -43.65
N THR A 74 7.08 -2.71 -44.71
CA THR A 74 6.10 -3.81 -44.64
C THR A 74 6.67 -5.10 -44.03
N GLY A 75 7.97 -5.38 -44.20
CA GLY A 75 8.60 -6.61 -43.68
C GLY A 75 8.88 -6.59 -42.16
N LEU A 76 9.25 -5.42 -41.62
CA LEU A 76 9.55 -5.22 -40.20
C LEU A 76 8.29 -5.26 -39.31
N LEU A 77 7.16 -4.75 -39.81
CA LEU A 77 5.89 -4.77 -39.08
C LEU A 77 5.28 -6.18 -39.00
N GLN A 78 5.52 -7.03 -39.99
CA GLN A 78 5.02 -8.40 -40.01
C GLN A 78 5.84 -9.31 -39.06
N GLN A 79 7.18 -9.24 -39.10
CA GLN A 79 8.04 -9.95 -38.13
C GLN A 79 7.83 -9.49 -36.68
N GLN A 80 7.52 -8.21 -36.44
CA GLN A 80 7.17 -7.69 -35.11
C GLN A 80 5.78 -8.12 -34.62
N LYS A 81 4.82 -8.35 -35.52
CA LYS A 81 3.52 -8.94 -35.18
C LYS A 81 3.65 -10.42 -34.83
N ASP A 82 4.43 -11.17 -35.59
CA ASP A 82 4.61 -12.61 -35.37
C ASP A 82 5.38 -12.89 -34.07
N THR A 83 6.40 -12.08 -33.74
CA THR A 83 7.11 -12.16 -32.44
C THR A 83 6.28 -11.66 -31.25
N ARG A 84 5.39 -10.67 -31.42
CA ARG A 84 4.41 -10.28 -30.39
C ARG A 84 3.36 -11.36 -30.16
N SER A 85 2.93 -12.03 -31.22
CA SER A 85 1.91 -13.08 -31.18
C SER A 85 2.42 -14.35 -30.51
N GLU A 86 3.65 -14.79 -30.78
CA GLU A 86 4.24 -15.97 -30.13
C GLU A 86 4.67 -15.70 -28.67
N CYS A 87 5.13 -14.49 -28.35
CA CYS A 87 5.68 -14.14 -27.03
C CYS A 87 4.57 -13.87 -25.98
N ALA A 88 3.39 -13.41 -26.39
CA ALA A 88 2.24 -13.24 -25.49
C ALA A 88 1.52 -14.55 -25.16
N THR A 89 1.66 -15.59 -25.99
CA THR A 89 0.90 -16.85 -25.87
C THR A 89 1.37 -17.81 -24.77
N LYS A 90 2.51 -17.60 -24.11
CA LYS A 90 3.03 -18.54 -23.08
C LYS A 90 3.07 -18.03 -21.65
N MET A 91 2.75 -16.77 -21.38
CA MET A 91 2.63 -16.24 -20.01
C MET A 91 1.24 -15.63 -19.83
N ALA A 92 0.20 -16.47 -19.84
CA ALA A 92 -1.13 -16.02 -19.45
C ALA A 92 -1.05 -15.35 -18.05
N PRO A 93 -1.70 -14.19 -17.84
CA PRO A 93 -1.71 -13.56 -16.52
C PRO A 93 -2.31 -14.51 -15.50
N SER A 94 -1.67 -14.61 -14.34
CA SER A 94 -2.13 -15.45 -13.24
C SER A 94 -3.59 -15.17 -12.92
N PRO A 95 -4.46 -16.19 -12.74
CA PRO A 95 -5.84 -15.97 -12.33
C PRO A 95 -5.94 -15.33 -10.94
N LEU A 96 -4.85 -15.33 -10.17
CA LEU A 96 -4.75 -14.73 -8.85
C LEU A 96 -4.47 -13.23 -8.89
N LEU A 97 -4.16 -12.64 -10.05
CA LEU A 97 -3.96 -11.20 -10.16
C LEU A 97 -5.28 -10.49 -10.49
N PRO A 98 -5.54 -9.31 -9.88
CA PRO A 98 -6.74 -8.55 -10.21
C PRO A 98 -6.75 -8.16 -11.69
N GLN A 99 -7.88 -8.37 -12.35
CA GLN A 99 -8.11 -7.85 -13.70
C GLN A 99 -8.85 -6.53 -13.61
N LEU A 100 -8.22 -5.47 -14.08
CA LEU A 100 -8.85 -4.16 -14.19
C LEU A 100 -9.77 -4.14 -15.42
N PRO A 101 -10.87 -3.35 -15.39
CA PRO A 101 -11.72 -3.17 -16.55
C PRO A 101 -10.89 -2.72 -17.75
N ALA A 102 -11.21 -3.25 -18.93
CA ALA A 102 -10.61 -2.77 -20.16
C ALA A 102 -10.94 -1.28 -20.32
N ASP A 103 -9.89 -0.47 -20.44
CA ASP A 103 -9.99 0.96 -20.66
C ASP A 103 -9.19 1.31 -21.93
N ASP A 104 -9.75 2.20 -22.74
CA ASP A 104 -9.13 2.69 -23.98
C ASP A 104 -8.84 4.20 -23.91
N SER A 105 -8.58 4.68 -22.69
CA SER A 105 -8.15 6.04 -22.43
C SER A 105 -6.82 6.37 -23.11
N MET A 106 -6.55 7.67 -23.24
CA MET A 106 -5.28 8.16 -23.75
C MET A 106 -4.08 7.58 -22.97
N LEU A 107 -4.21 7.43 -21.64
CA LEU A 107 -3.16 6.87 -20.81
C LEU A 107 -2.93 5.39 -21.11
N THR A 108 -3.99 4.59 -21.21
CA THR A 108 -3.86 3.16 -21.55
C THR A 108 -3.26 2.93 -22.93
N ARG A 109 -3.63 3.75 -23.92
CA ARG A 109 -2.99 3.68 -25.26
C ARG A 109 -1.52 4.07 -25.23
N ARG A 110 -1.14 5.03 -24.37
CA ARG A 110 0.21 5.56 -24.30
C ARG A 110 1.16 4.65 -23.51
N PHE A 111 0.68 4.09 -22.40
CA PHE A 111 1.50 3.42 -21.40
C PHE A 111 1.21 1.92 -21.29
N GLY A 112 0.12 1.45 -21.89
CA GLY A 112 -0.37 0.09 -21.74
C GLY A 112 -1.43 -0.02 -20.64
N ALA A 113 -1.97 -1.22 -20.47
CA ALA A 113 -2.93 -1.50 -19.41
C ALA A 113 -2.28 -1.34 -18.03
N GLU A 114 -3.02 -0.77 -17.08
CA GLU A 114 -2.59 -0.64 -15.70
C GLU A 114 -2.32 -2.03 -15.08
N THR A 115 -1.25 -2.13 -14.29
CA THR A 115 -0.89 -3.36 -13.58
C THR A 115 -1.44 -3.34 -12.16
N ALA A 116 -2.37 -4.24 -11.85
CA ALA A 116 -2.82 -4.51 -10.49
C ALA A 116 -2.10 -5.74 -9.91
N ASN A 117 -1.55 -5.60 -8.71
CA ASN A 117 -0.84 -6.67 -8.01
C ASN A 117 -1.75 -7.46 -7.06
N TYR A 118 -1.32 -8.64 -6.62
CA TYR A 118 -2.05 -9.42 -5.60
C TYR A 118 -2.24 -8.61 -4.31
N PHE A 119 -3.31 -8.86 -3.56
CA PHE A 119 -3.80 -8.03 -2.43
C PHE A 119 -4.32 -6.62 -2.80
N SER A 120 -4.33 -6.23 -4.08
CA SER A 120 -5.00 -5.01 -4.57
C SER A 120 -6.34 -5.33 -5.25
N GLY A 121 -7.08 -4.31 -5.69
CA GLY A 121 -8.37 -4.52 -6.38
C GLY A 121 -9.52 -4.92 -5.45
N ASN A 122 -9.52 -4.42 -4.22
CA ASN A 122 -10.56 -4.71 -3.23
C ASN A 122 -11.96 -4.39 -3.79
N PRO A 123 -12.88 -5.38 -3.83
CA PRO A 123 -14.21 -5.21 -4.43
C PRO A 123 -15.16 -4.42 -3.52
N LEU A 124 -14.84 -4.26 -2.23
CA LEU A 124 -15.67 -3.55 -1.27
C LEU A 124 -15.47 -2.05 -1.37
N ASN A 125 -16.56 -1.30 -1.31
CA ASN A 125 -16.53 0.11 -0.98
C ASN A 125 -16.22 0.25 0.52
N ARG A 126 -15.07 0.82 0.86
CA ARG A 126 -14.59 0.91 2.24
C ARG A 126 -15.45 1.76 3.16
N VAL A 127 -16.30 2.64 2.62
CA VAL A 127 -17.22 3.54 3.36
C VAL A 127 -16.57 4.17 4.60
N SER A 128 -15.33 4.65 4.46
CA SER A 128 -14.47 5.03 5.61
C SER A 128 -15.05 6.17 6.47
N PHE A 129 -15.89 7.02 5.86
CA PHE A 129 -16.59 8.13 6.51
C PHE A 129 -17.81 7.70 7.34
N LEU A 130 -18.19 6.41 7.34
CA LEU A 130 -19.26 5.85 8.19
C LEU A 130 -18.71 5.07 9.38
N ARG A 131 -17.38 5.05 9.57
CA ARG A 131 -16.74 4.20 10.58
C ARG A 131 -16.97 4.66 12.01
N ASP A 132 -17.35 5.91 12.24
CA ASP A 132 -17.74 6.48 13.54
C ASP A 132 -19.27 6.64 13.67
N ASN A 133 -20.03 6.25 12.64
CA ASN A 133 -21.47 6.37 12.63
C ASN A 133 -22.10 5.16 13.35
N ARG A 134 -22.50 5.37 14.61
CA ARG A 134 -23.13 4.35 15.47
C ARG A 134 -24.33 3.67 14.81
N ASP A 135 -25.29 4.45 14.31
CA ASP A 135 -26.55 3.90 13.78
C ASP A 135 -26.29 3.05 12.52
N PHE A 136 -25.35 3.48 11.67
CA PHE A 136 -24.89 2.69 10.53
C PHE A 136 -24.25 1.39 11.00
N LEU A 137 -23.28 1.44 11.91
CA LEU A 137 -22.55 0.26 12.38
C LEU A 137 -23.46 -0.74 13.07
N GLN A 138 -24.35 -0.27 13.94
CA GLN A 138 -25.33 -1.09 14.65
C GLN A 138 -26.24 -1.81 13.65
N ALA A 139 -26.81 -1.08 12.69
CA ALA A 139 -27.71 -1.66 11.68
C ALA A 139 -26.96 -2.59 10.72
N ALA A 140 -25.77 -2.21 10.26
CA ALA A 140 -24.96 -2.99 9.32
C ALA A 140 -24.48 -4.30 9.96
N PHE A 141 -24.02 -4.26 11.21
CA PHE A 141 -23.53 -5.43 11.93
C PHE A 141 -24.65 -6.41 12.29
N ALA A 142 -25.84 -5.90 12.62
CA ALA A 142 -27.01 -6.72 12.93
C ALA A 142 -27.73 -7.28 11.69
N HIS A 143 -27.40 -6.81 10.48
CA HIS A 143 -28.12 -7.20 9.27
C HIS A 143 -27.90 -8.69 8.93
N PRO A 144 -28.94 -9.46 8.54
CA PRO A 144 -28.80 -10.88 8.17
C PRO A 144 -27.84 -11.14 7.01
N SER A 145 -27.68 -10.15 6.12
CA SER A 145 -26.73 -10.22 5.01
C SER A 145 -25.28 -10.01 5.44
N ALA A 146 -25.00 -9.53 6.66
CA ALA A 146 -23.64 -9.26 7.09
C ALA A 146 -22.77 -10.52 7.01
N ARG A 147 -21.52 -10.35 6.59
CA ARG A 147 -20.52 -11.41 6.45
C ARG A 147 -19.30 -11.09 7.28
N PHE A 148 -18.78 -12.11 7.95
CA PHE A 148 -17.69 -11.95 8.90
C PHE A 148 -16.51 -12.82 8.50
N LEU A 149 -15.33 -12.21 8.44
CA LEU A 149 -14.05 -12.89 8.35
C LEU A 149 -13.57 -13.19 9.77
N ALA A 150 -13.50 -14.47 10.14
CA ALA A 150 -12.90 -14.91 11.39
C ALA A 150 -11.38 -15.00 11.26
N LEU A 151 -10.67 -14.43 12.24
CA LEU A 151 -9.22 -14.50 12.36
C LEU A 151 -8.81 -15.20 13.67
N ASP A 152 -7.84 -16.11 13.61
CA ASP A 152 -7.12 -16.66 14.77
C ASP A 152 -5.62 -16.42 14.55
N LYS A 153 -4.98 -15.63 15.41
CA LYS A 153 -3.56 -15.21 15.24
C LYS A 153 -3.28 -14.67 13.83
N LEU A 154 -4.21 -13.86 13.32
CA LEU A 154 -4.22 -13.28 11.97
C LEU A 154 -4.44 -14.31 10.82
N ALA A 155 -4.55 -15.61 11.11
CA ALA A 155 -4.89 -16.63 10.13
C ALA A 155 -6.39 -16.56 9.82
N PRO A 156 -6.79 -16.54 8.54
CA PRO A 156 -8.21 -16.54 8.18
C PRO A 156 -8.81 -17.94 8.27
N LEU A 157 -10.08 -18.02 8.64
CA LEU A 157 -10.89 -19.22 8.41
C LEU A 157 -11.14 -19.39 6.91
N VAL A 158 -10.87 -20.58 6.37
CA VAL A 158 -10.94 -20.87 4.94
C VAL A 158 -11.71 -22.14 4.63
N HIS A 159 -12.26 -22.19 3.43
CA HIS A 159 -12.63 -23.43 2.78
C HIS A 159 -11.36 -24.06 2.16
N THR A 160 -10.98 -25.23 2.66
CA THR A 160 -9.65 -25.80 2.42
C THR A 160 -9.47 -26.30 0.99
N ALA A 161 -10.51 -26.89 0.39
CA ALA A 161 -10.47 -27.42 -0.97
C ALA A 161 -10.53 -26.29 -2.01
N GLU A 162 -11.38 -25.30 -1.77
CA GLU A 162 -11.67 -24.19 -2.67
C GLU A 162 -10.64 -23.06 -2.61
N LYS A 163 -9.82 -23.02 -1.55
CA LYS A 163 -8.88 -21.91 -1.28
C LYS A 163 -9.60 -20.56 -1.32
N SER A 164 -10.67 -20.45 -0.57
CA SER A 164 -11.47 -19.22 -0.42
C SER A 164 -11.72 -18.91 1.06
N ILE A 165 -12.14 -17.68 1.34
CA ILE A 165 -12.51 -17.29 2.71
C ILE A 165 -13.82 -17.99 3.09
N ALA A 166 -13.85 -18.57 4.28
CA ALA A 166 -15.08 -19.08 4.87
C ALA A 166 -15.79 -17.96 5.63
N TRP A 167 -16.74 -17.32 4.97
CA TRP A 167 -17.55 -16.25 5.55
C TRP A 167 -18.53 -16.82 6.58
N ILE A 168 -18.44 -16.34 7.82
CA ILE A 168 -19.34 -16.75 8.91
C ILE A 168 -20.45 -15.71 9.12
N THR A 169 -21.43 -16.09 9.93
CA THR A 169 -22.68 -15.35 10.16
C THR A 169 -22.66 -14.54 11.46
N ARG A 170 -23.71 -13.75 11.70
CA ARG A 170 -23.88 -12.97 12.92
C ARG A 170 -23.95 -13.88 14.16
N GLU A 171 -24.57 -15.04 14.02
CA GLU A 171 -24.73 -16.04 15.07
C GLU A 171 -23.36 -16.58 15.51
N ASP A 172 -22.47 -16.82 14.56
CA ASP A 172 -21.13 -17.35 14.80
C ASP A 172 -20.23 -16.35 15.56
N VAL A 173 -20.39 -15.05 15.33
CA VAL A 173 -19.59 -14.00 16.00
C VAL A 173 -20.15 -13.56 17.36
N ALA A 174 -21.40 -13.93 17.68
CA ALA A 174 -22.09 -13.49 18.90
C ALA A 174 -21.37 -13.86 20.22
N PRO A 175 -20.78 -15.05 20.37
CA PRO A 175 -20.08 -15.42 21.59
C PRO A 175 -18.86 -14.53 21.90
N VAL A 176 -18.26 -13.94 20.87
CA VAL A 176 -17.06 -13.09 21.00
C VAL A 176 -17.40 -11.61 21.09
N THR A 177 -18.40 -11.18 20.33
CA THR A 177 -18.74 -9.75 20.17
C THR A 177 -19.89 -9.28 21.06
N GLY A 178 -20.59 -10.20 21.72
CA GLY A 178 -21.84 -9.92 22.42
C GLY A 178 -23.01 -9.67 21.45
N SER A 179 -24.15 -9.21 21.97
CA SER A 179 -25.37 -8.96 21.17
C SER A 179 -25.33 -7.60 20.43
N GLY A 180 -24.70 -6.58 21.01
CA GLY A 180 -24.69 -5.22 20.48
C GLY A 180 -23.35 -4.49 20.68
N PRO A 181 -22.28 -4.88 19.96
CA PRO A 181 -20.96 -4.26 20.11
C PRO A 181 -20.92 -2.77 19.74
N PHE A 182 -21.94 -2.27 19.03
CA PHE A 182 -22.07 -0.88 18.60
C PHE A 182 -23.27 -0.16 19.27
N ASP A 183 -23.76 -0.66 20.40
CA ASP A 183 -24.91 -0.04 21.10
C ASP A 183 -24.56 1.28 21.79
N LYS A 184 -23.29 1.47 22.17
CA LYS A 184 -22.79 2.72 22.77
C LYS A 184 -22.20 3.64 21.69
N THR A 185 -22.23 4.95 21.94
CA THR A 185 -21.44 5.87 21.12
C THR A 185 -19.96 5.73 21.46
N GLU A 186 -19.07 6.08 20.54
CA GLU A 186 -17.63 6.08 20.84
C GLU A 186 -17.27 7.05 21.97
N GLU A 187 -18.00 8.16 22.08
CA GLU A 187 -17.85 9.11 23.19
C GLU A 187 -18.16 8.45 24.54
N ASP A 188 -19.27 7.70 24.63
CA ASP A 188 -19.62 6.94 25.83
C ASP A 188 -18.57 5.86 26.12
N MET A 189 -18.13 5.11 25.10
CA MET A 189 -17.09 4.08 25.27
C MET A 189 -15.76 4.66 25.79
N ILE A 190 -15.40 5.87 25.34
CA ILE A 190 -14.20 6.58 25.81
C ILE A 190 -14.40 7.09 27.24
N ASN A 191 -15.57 7.62 27.57
CA ASN A 191 -15.89 8.16 28.88
C ASN A 191 -16.01 7.06 29.96
N ASP A 192 -16.50 5.89 29.58
CA ASP A 192 -16.70 4.72 30.45
C ASP A 192 -15.53 3.73 30.38
N PHE A 193 -14.42 4.10 29.72
CA PHE A 193 -13.34 3.15 29.45
C PHE A 193 -12.80 2.49 30.73
N ASN A 194 -12.80 1.16 30.74
CA ASN A 194 -12.19 0.35 31.77
C ASN A 194 -10.98 -0.40 31.21
N SER A 195 -9.79 -0.13 31.73
CA SER A 195 -8.57 -0.80 31.27
C SER A 195 -8.42 -2.26 31.72
N GLU A 196 -9.24 -2.73 32.65
CA GLU A 196 -9.31 -4.14 33.08
C GLU A 196 -10.18 -4.99 32.16
N GLU A 197 -11.03 -4.36 31.35
CA GLU A 197 -11.92 -5.04 30.41
C GLU A 197 -11.26 -5.24 29.04
N SER A 198 -11.40 -6.44 28.50
CA SER A 198 -11.01 -6.75 27.12
C SER A 198 -12.14 -6.38 26.17
N HIS A 199 -11.79 -5.78 25.03
CA HIS A 199 -12.75 -5.38 24.01
C HIS A 199 -12.42 -6.14 22.72
N PRO A 200 -13.37 -6.88 22.13
CA PRO A 200 -13.13 -7.58 20.88
C PRO A 200 -12.82 -6.56 19.77
N VAL A 201 -11.81 -6.85 18.96
CA VAL A 201 -11.47 -6.00 17.81
C VAL A 201 -12.38 -6.39 16.64
N ILE A 202 -13.28 -5.47 16.28
CA ILE A 202 -14.19 -5.60 15.14
C ILE A 202 -13.80 -4.56 14.10
N ILE A 203 -13.53 -5.00 12.88
CA ILE A 203 -13.10 -4.14 11.77
C ILE A 203 -14.20 -4.07 10.72
N LEU A 204 -14.69 -2.87 10.39
CA LEU A 204 -15.50 -2.68 9.20
C LEU A 204 -14.61 -2.72 7.94
N LEU A 205 -14.80 -3.74 7.10
CA LEU A 205 -14.04 -3.91 5.87
C LEU A 205 -14.62 -3.06 4.74
N GLY A 206 -15.95 -3.03 4.64
CA GLY A 206 -16.70 -2.20 3.69
C GLY A 206 -18.07 -2.78 3.35
N LEU A 207 -18.68 -2.25 2.28
CA LEU A 207 -19.90 -2.75 1.66
C LEU A 207 -19.59 -3.35 0.29
N ASP A 208 -20.15 -4.51 -0.03
CA ASP A 208 -20.23 -5.01 -1.41
C ASP A 208 -21.42 -4.35 -2.11
N ASP A 209 -21.24 -3.09 -2.53
CA ASP A 209 -22.26 -2.27 -3.19
C ASP A 209 -22.44 -2.61 -4.69
N LYS A 210 -21.54 -3.41 -5.25
CA LYS A 210 -21.54 -3.85 -6.64
C LYS A 210 -21.80 -5.34 -6.82
N GLN A 211 -22.18 -6.05 -5.75
CA GLN A 211 -22.47 -7.49 -5.73
C GLN A 211 -21.34 -8.33 -6.37
N LYS A 212 -20.09 -7.94 -6.15
CA LYS A 212 -18.90 -8.64 -6.68
C LYS A 212 -18.50 -9.84 -5.83
N MET A 213 -18.96 -9.90 -4.57
CA MET A 213 -18.69 -10.99 -3.64
C MET A 213 -19.89 -11.92 -3.50
N THR A 214 -21.11 -11.37 -3.41
CA THR A 214 -22.34 -12.15 -3.29
C THR A 214 -23.36 -11.75 -4.36
N ALA A 215 -23.78 -12.71 -5.20
CA ALA A 215 -24.77 -12.50 -6.26
C ALA A 215 -26.24 -12.52 -5.77
N SER A 216 -26.48 -12.23 -4.48
CA SER A 216 -27.81 -12.34 -3.86
C SER A 216 -28.58 -11.02 -3.94
N ASP A 217 -29.70 -11.01 -4.67
CA ASP A 217 -30.64 -9.89 -4.75
C ASP A 217 -31.62 -9.81 -3.58
N GLN A 218 -31.67 -10.82 -2.72
CA GLN A 218 -32.58 -10.84 -1.57
C GLN A 218 -31.92 -10.23 -0.34
N ASP A 219 -32.61 -9.23 0.22
CA ASP A 219 -32.32 -8.55 1.48
C ASP A 219 -30.92 -7.94 1.58
N VAL A 220 -30.65 -6.93 0.75
CA VAL A 220 -29.40 -6.17 0.77
C VAL A 220 -29.53 -5.01 1.75
N PHE A 221 -28.62 -4.94 2.72
CA PHE A 221 -28.55 -3.86 3.69
C PHE A 221 -28.55 -2.48 3.01
N GLN A 222 -29.29 -1.55 3.58
CA GLN A 222 -29.35 -0.16 3.14
C GLN A 222 -29.30 0.81 4.33
N HIS A 223 -28.48 1.84 4.22
CA HIS A 223 -28.44 2.97 5.13
C HIS A 223 -28.34 4.26 4.31
N LYS A 224 -29.41 5.05 4.31
CA LYS A 224 -29.55 6.23 3.44
C LYS A 224 -29.33 5.84 1.97
N ASP A 225 -28.35 6.46 1.32
CA ASP A 225 -27.99 6.24 -0.09
C ASP A 225 -27.01 5.07 -0.29
N TYR A 226 -26.50 4.47 0.79
CA TYR A 226 -25.54 3.36 0.71
C TYR A 226 -26.26 2.03 0.82
N LYS A 227 -26.10 1.19 -0.20
CA LYS A 227 -26.69 -0.15 -0.28
C LYS A 227 -25.60 -1.16 -0.62
N GLY A 228 -25.59 -2.30 0.07
CA GLY A 228 -24.64 -3.38 -0.20
C GLY A 228 -24.47 -4.31 0.99
N THR A 229 -23.97 -5.51 0.75
CA THR A 229 -23.71 -6.50 1.80
C THR A 229 -22.58 -6.01 2.73
N PRO A 230 -22.79 -5.89 4.06
CA PRO A 230 -21.74 -5.45 4.98
C PRO A 230 -20.71 -6.55 5.25
N TYR A 231 -19.44 -6.20 5.24
CA TYR A 231 -18.34 -7.10 5.56
C TYR A 231 -17.54 -6.59 6.77
N PHE A 232 -17.31 -7.48 7.73
CA PHE A 232 -16.51 -7.22 8.92
C PHE A 232 -15.40 -8.28 9.09
N ALA A 233 -14.36 -7.95 9.84
CA ALA A 233 -13.41 -8.93 10.39
C ALA A 233 -13.46 -8.90 11.92
N VAL A 234 -13.35 -10.07 12.53
CA VAL A 234 -13.40 -10.25 14.00
C VAL A 234 -12.24 -11.14 14.42
N ASP A 235 -11.56 -10.75 15.50
CA ASP A 235 -10.50 -11.55 16.11
C ASP A 235 -11.08 -12.55 17.12
N PHE A 236 -10.80 -13.83 16.90
CA PHE A 236 -11.19 -14.96 17.74
C PHE A 236 -10.03 -15.51 18.58
N THR A 237 -8.83 -14.91 18.50
CA THR A 237 -7.60 -15.45 19.11
C THR A 237 -7.75 -15.77 20.60
N GLU A 238 -8.45 -14.93 21.38
CA GLU A 238 -8.66 -15.17 22.81
C GLU A 238 -9.82 -16.14 23.12
N ASN A 239 -10.55 -16.62 22.09
CA ASN A 239 -11.78 -17.41 22.21
C ASN A 239 -11.59 -18.80 21.58
N GLN A 240 -10.62 -19.57 22.09
CA GLN A 240 -10.17 -20.83 21.49
C GLN A 240 -11.26 -21.91 21.38
N ASP A 241 -12.26 -21.90 22.27
CA ASP A 241 -13.41 -22.80 22.16
C ASP A 241 -14.22 -22.53 20.87
N VAL A 242 -14.39 -21.26 20.51
CA VAL A 242 -15.08 -20.86 19.28
C VAL A 242 -14.22 -21.16 18.05
N VAL A 243 -12.92 -20.91 18.12
CA VAL A 243 -11.96 -21.28 17.06
C VAL A 243 -12.04 -22.78 16.77
N THR A 244 -12.01 -23.62 17.81
CA THR A 244 -12.10 -25.08 17.70
C THR A 244 -13.45 -25.50 17.12
N SER A 245 -14.55 -24.89 17.56
CA SER A 245 -15.89 -25.16 17.03
C SER A 245 -16.00 -24.83 15.54
N LEU A 246 -15.48 -23.68 15.10
CA LEU A 246 -15.48 -23.29 13.69
C LEU A 246 -14.63 -24.22 12.83
N ALA A 247 -13.43 -24.58 13.30
CA ALA A 247 -12.52 -25.49 12.62
C ALA A 247 -13.02 -26.95 12.59
N SER A 248 -13.95 -27.32 13.48
CA SER A 248 -14.56 -28.66 13.48
C SER A 248 -15.59 -28.86 12.37
N ARG A 249 -16.06 -27.78 11.72
CA ARG A 249 -17.01 -27.84 10.61
C ARG A 249 -16.34 -28.43 9.37
N GLU A 250 -17.07 -29.29 8.67
CA GLU A 250 -16.56 -30.00 7.50
C GLU A 250 -15.99 -29.02 6.44
N GLY A 251 -14.75 -29.28 6.00
CA GLY A 251 -14.04 -28.50 4.98
C GLY A 251 -13.40 -27.19 5.47
N LEU A 252 -13.62 -26.79 6.73
CA LEU A 252 -13.10 -25.53 7.28
C LEU A 252 -11.80 -25.73 8.06
N SER A 253 -10.89 -24.76 7.94
CA SER A 253 -9.71 -24.68 8.80
C SER A 253 -9.17 -23.24 8.86
N PHE A 254 -8.33 -22.93 9.85
CA PHE A 254 -7.59 -21.67 9.88
C PHE A 254 -6.27 -21.83 9.13
N ASN A 255 -6.09 -21.10 8.02
CA ASN A 255 -4.91 -21.24 7.17
C ASN A 255 -3.69 -20.51 7.77
N GLN A 256 -2.73 -21.29 8.26
CA GLN A 256 -1.52 -20.78 8.90
C GLN A 256 -0.46 -20.29 7.90
N ASP A 257 -0.47 -20.75 6.64
CA ASP A 257 0.38 -20.18 5.58
C ASP A 257 -0.27 -18.91 5.02
N GLN A 258 -0.22 -17.86 5.83
CA GLN A 258 -0.88 -16.59 5.55
C GLN A 258 -0.34 -15.89 4.29
N ARG A 259 0.86 -16.27 3.81
CA ARG A 259 1.51 -15.65 2.63
C ARG A 259 1.16 -16.37 1.33
N SER A 260 0.73 -17.62 1.39
CA SER A 260 0.46 -18.47 0.22
C SER A 260 -0.99 -18.98 0.20
N LEU A 261 -1.95 -18.07 0.33
CA LEU A 261 -3.36 -18.41 0.50
C LEU A 261 -4.03 -18.96 -0.77
N GLY A 262 -3.59 -18.49 -1.95
CA GLY A 262 -4.21 -18.86 -3.23
C GLY A 262 -5.64 -18.35 -3.42
N PHE A 263 -6.06 -17.35 -2.63
CA PHE A 263 -7.37 -16.71 -2.75
C PHE A 263 -7.51 -16.02 -4.11
N ASN A 264 -8.75 -15.92 -4.59
CA ASN A 264 -9.04 -15.03 -5.70
C ASN A 264 -8.64 -13.58 -5.34
N PRO A 265 -8.39 -12.71 -6.33
CA PRO A 265 -7.84 -11.37 -6.07
C PRO A 265 -8.70 -10.52 -5.12
N GLY A 266 -10.03 -10.64 -5.22
CA GLY A 266 -10.96 -9.88 -4.38
C GLY A 266 -10.89 -10.28 -2.92
N GLU A 267 -10.95 -11.58 -2.63
CA GLU A 267 -10.80 -12.12 -1.27
C GLU A 267 -9.42 -11.84 -0.70
N ALA A 268 -8.36 -11.98 -1.51
CA ALA A 268 -7.02 -11.62 -1.10
C ALA A 268 -6.95 -10.16 -0.65
N ALA A 269 -7.49 -9.22 -1.42
CA ALA A 269 -7.48 -7.80 -1.07
C ALA A 269 -8.29 -7.47 0.19
N ILE A 270 -9.42 -8.17 0.42
CA ILE A 270 -10.20 -8.03 1.65
C ILE A 270 -9.41 -8.57 2.85
N TYR A 271 -8.84 -9.77 2.74
CA TYR A 271 -7.99 -10.34 3.77
C TYR A 271 -6.77 -9.46 4.06
N GLY A 272 -6.13 -8.91 3.03
CA GLY A 272 -4.97 -8.03 3.20
C GLY A 272 -5.31 -6.77 4.01
N GLN A 273 -6.47 -6.17 3.77
CA GLN A 273 -6.98 -5.07 4.61
C GLN A 273 -7.23 -5.54 6.04
N ALA A 274 -8.00 -6.62 6.22
CA ALA A 274 -8.37 -7.13 7.54
C ALA A 274 -7.12 -7.44 8.38
N ARG A 275 -6.19 -8.20 7.80
CA ARG A 275 -4.94 -8.61 8.42
C ARG A 275 -4.08 -7.41 8.83
N ALA A 276 -3.87 -6.44 7.94
CA ALA A 276 -3.02 -5.29 8.24
C ALA A 276 -3.58 -4.45 9.41
N VAL A 277 -4.89 -4.19 9.41
CA VAL A 277 -5.55 -3.41 10.46
C VAL A 277 -5.64 -4.21 11.78
N MET A 278 -5.90 -5.51 11.71
CA MET A 278 -5.94 -6.39 12.89
C MET A 278 -4.55 -6.50 13.53
N ALA A 279 -3.53 -6.74 12.72
CA ALA A 279 -2.15 -6.85 13.19
C ALA A 279 -1.64 -5.53 13.78
N TRP A 280 -2.12 -4.38 13.29
CA TRP A 280 -1.84 -3.09 13.92
C TRP A 280 -2.53 -2.96 15.29
N ASN A 281 -3.80 -3.35 15.42
CA ASN A 281 -4.51 -3.32 16.71
C ASN A 281 -3.82 -4.20 17.76
N ASP A 282 -3.42 -5.41 17.39
CA ASP A 282 -2.72 -6.37 18.25
C ASP A 282 -1.38 -5.82 18.78
N ARG A 283 -0.60 -5.15 17.92
CA ARG A 283 0.72 -4.60 18.32
C ARG A 283 0.67 -3.23 19.00
N ASN A 284 -0.46 -2.52 18.96
CA ASN A 284 -0.56 -1.15 19.48
C ASN A 284 -1.61 -0.98 20.60
N PRO A 285 -1.69 -1.87 21.62
CA PRO A 285 -2.70 -1.75 22.67
C PRO A 285 -2.48 -0.55 23.60
N PHE A 286 -1.29 0.04 23.60
CA PHE A 286 -0.92 1.18 24.44
C PHE A 286 -0.62 2.44 23.61
N CYS A 287 -0.90 3.61 24.18
CA CYS A 287 -0.63 4.90 23.56
C CYS A 287 0.88 5.18 23.61
N SER A 288 1.53 5.33 22.46
CA SER A 288 2.98 5.61 22.39
C SER A 288 3.38 6.96 22.99
N GLN A 289 2.43 7.90 23.17
CA GLN A 289 2.70 9.21 23.78
C GLN A 289 2.72 9.18 25.32
N CYS A 290 1.90 8.34 25.96
CA CYS A 290 1.76 8.34 27.44
C CYS A 290 1.86 6.96 28.10
N GLY A 291 1.99 5.88 27.32
CA GLY A 291 2.11 4.50 27.80
C GLY A 291 0.82 3.84 28.31
N GLN A 292 -0.33 4.52 28.27
CA GLN A 292 -1.59 4.02 28.82
C GLN A 292 -2.38 3.17 27.81
N LYS A 293 -3.20 2.22 28.28
CA LYS A 293 -4.07 1.40 27.41
C LYS A 293 -5.00 2.28 26.58
N THR A 294 -5.13 1.90 25.31
CA THR A 294 -6.00 2.54 24.31
C THR A 294 -7.19 1.66 23.98
N LEU A 295 -8.21 2.25 23.37
CA LEU A 295 -9.43 1.59 22.96
C LEU A 295 -9.54 1.62 21.43
N PRO A 296 -9.82 0.49 20.74
CA PRO A 296 -10.17 0.51 19.33
C PRO A 296 -11.50 1.23 19.12
N VAL A 297 -11.52 2.15 18.16
CA VAL A 297 -12.67 2.96 17.73
C VAL A 297 -12.68 3.03 16.19
N HIS A 298 -13.65 3.71 15.60
CA HIS A 298 -13.93 3.76 14.17
C HIS A 298 -14.02 2.36 13.55
N ALA A 299 -14.75 1.46 14.21
CA ALA A 299 -14.80 0.02 13.89
C ALA A 299 -13.39 -0.54 13.60
N GLY A 300 -12.50 -0.42 14.58
CA GLY A 300 -11.13 -0.95 14.55
C GLY A 300 -10.13 -0.15 13.70
N ALA A 301 -10.56 0.88 12.97
CA ALA A 301 -9.70 1.67 12.09
C ALA A 301 -9.00 2.86 12.77
N LYS A 302 -9.19 3.03 14.08
CA LYS A 302 -8.51 4.04 14.90
C LYS A 302 -8.37 3.54 16.33
N ARG A 303 -7.41 4.09 17.09
CA ARG A 303 -7.27 3.88 18.52
C ARG A 303 -7.35 5.20 19.26
N ALA A 304 -8.24 5.27 20.24
CA ALA A 304 -8.40 6.40 21.13
C ALA A 304 -7.58 6.18 22.41
N CYS A 305 -7.02 7.25 22.96
CA CYS A 305 -6.42 7.27 24.30
C CYS A 305 -7.41 7.90 25.29
N PRO A 306 -8.16 7.11 26.07
CA PRO A 306 -9.21 7.65 26.93
C PRO A 306 -8.66 8.61 28.00
N PRO A 307 -9.38 9.71 28.31
CA PRO A 307 -8.96 10.68 29.33
C PRO A 307 -9.18 10.17 30.76
N THR A 308 -10.05 9.17 30.94
CA THR A 308 -10.40 8.58 32.23
C THR A 308 -10.25 7.06 32.19
N ASP A 309 -10.27 6.43 33.36
CA ASP A 309 -10.24 4.99 33.55
C ASP A 309 -11.19 4.57 34.66
N MET A 310 -11.96 3.51 34.43
CA MET A 310 -12.86 2.90 35.41
C MET A 310 -12.24 1.70 36.15
N ALA A 311 -10.99 1.33 35.84
CA ALA A 311 -10.29 0.22 36.51
C ALA A 311 -10.31 0.39 38.05
N GLY A 312 -10.66 -0.68 38.76
CA GLY A 312 -10.87 -0.65 40.21
C GLY A 312 -12.25 -0.12 40.65
N GLY A 313 -13.19 0.10 39.74
CA GLY A 313 -14.59 0.43 40.03
C GLY A 313 -14.89 1.92 40.24
N GLU A 314 -13.87 2.78 40.27
CA GLU A 314 -14.02 4.23 40.40
C GLU A 314 -13.39 4.97 39.21
N LYS A 315 -14.09 6.00 38.72
CA LYS A 315 -13.62 6.82 37.60
C LYS A 315 -12.44 7.68 38.03
N ARG A 316 -11.30 7.49 37.36
CA ARG A 316 -10.06 8.23 37.63
C ARG A 316 -9.58 8.96 36.39
N ASP A 317 -9.14 10.20 36.57
CA ASP A 317 -8.50 10.96 35.51
C ASP A 317 -7.12 10.37 35.18
N ARG A 318 -6.84 10.28 33.89
CA ARG A 318 -5.52 9.88 33.38
C ARG A 318 -4.68 11.12 33.11
N LYS A 319 -3.35 10.96 33.25
CA LYS A 319 -2.37 12.01 32.93
C LYS A 319 -2.68 12.64 31.55
N PRO A 320 -2.51 13.97 31.40
CA PRO A 320 -2.66 14.62 30.10
C PRO A 320 -1.83 13.93 29.02
N CYS A 321 -2.36 13.85 27.80
CA CYS A 321 -1.71 13.18 26.69
C CYS A 321 -1.91 14.00 25.41
N ALA A 322 -0.81 14.29 24.71
CA ALA A 322 -0.84 15.12 23.50
C ALA A 322 -1.62 14.49 22.33
N SER A 323 -1.87 13.18 22.37
CA SER A 323 -2.70 12.49 21.37
C SER A 323 -4.20 12.76 21.54
N ARG A 324 -4.63 13.34 22.66
CA ARG A 324 -6.03 13.67 22.92
C ARG A 324 -6.37 15.05 22.35
N GLY A 325 -7.55 15.18 21.75
CA GLY A 325 -8.04 16.46 21.21
C GLY A 325 -7.33 16.95 19.94
N THR A 326 -6.43 16.15 19.37
CA THR A 326 -5.71 16.47 18.12
C THR A 326 -5.68 15.25 17.21
N VAL A 327 -5.37 15.48 15.92
CA VAL A 327 -5.11 14.38 14.99
C VAL A 327 -3.67 13.93 15.17
N SER A 328 -3.48 12.69 15.63
CA SER A 328 -2.16 12.08 15.82
C SER A 328 -2.03 10.80 14.99
N ASN A 329 -0.91 10.64 14.29
CA ASN A 329 -0.64 9.44 13.47
C ASN A 329 -0.65 8.14 14.29
N ILE A 330 -0.34 8.20 15.59
CA ILE A 330 -0.32 7.05 16.51
C ILE A 330 -1.71 6.44 16.68
N SER A 331 -2.77 7.22 16.40
CA SER A 331 -4.16 6.77 16.49
C SER A 331 -4.62 5.99 15.26
N PHE A 332 -3.84 5.93 14.17
CA PHE A 332 -4.27 5.33 12.91
C PHE A 332 -3.40 4.13 12.50
N PRO A 333 -3.95 3.17 11.72
CA PRO A 333 -3.18 2.08 11.16
C PRO A 333 -1.96 2.58 10.38
N ARG A 334 -0.82 1.92 10.62
CA ARG A 334 0.45 2.23 9.95
C ARG A 334 0.53 1.50 8.60
N THR A 335 1.08 2.17 7.59
CA THR A 335 1.48 1.56 6.33
C THR A 335 2.92 1.97 6.06
N ASP A 336 3.84 1.00 6.09
CA ASP A 336 5.26 1.26 5.88
C ASP A 336 5.57 1.21 4.38
N PRO A 337 5.98 2.32 3.75
CA PRO A 337 6.37 2.31 2.35
C PRO A 337 7.71 1.56 2.20
N THR A 338 7.78 0.67 1.21
CA THR A 338 8.96 -0.16 0.93
C THR A 338 9.20 -0.14 -0.57
N ILE A 339 10.36 0.32 -1.03
CA ILE A 339 10.73 0.19 -2.44
C ILE A 339 11.04 -1.27 -2.76
N ILE A 340 10.78 -1.66 -4.00
CA ILE A 340 11.28 -2.92 -4.56
C ILE A 340 11.61 -2.69 -6.02
N VAL A 341 12.83 -3.03 -6.44
CA VAL A 341 13.38 -2.52 -7.69
C VAL A 341 14.00 -3.59 -8.57
N ALA A 342 13.56 -3.65 -9.83
CA ALA A 342 14.28 -4.36 -10.88
C ALA A 342 15.32 -3.42 -11.49
N VAL A 343 16.60 -3.68 -11.22
CA VAL A 343 17.71 -2.88 -11.78
C VAL A 343 18.17 -3.51 -13.09
N VAL A 344 18.09 -2.75 -14.17
CA VAL A 344 18.54 -3.12 -15.51
C VAL A 344 19.97 -2.66 -15.71
N SER A 345 20.81 -3.52 -16.31
CA SER A 345 22.20 -3.16 -16.67
C SER A 345 22.26 -1.96 -17.61
N ALA A 346 23.41 -1.30 -17.67
CA ALA A 346 23.57 -0.07 -18.48
C ALA A 346 23.27 -0.32 -19.97
N ASP A 347 23.64 -1.51 -20.47
CA ASP A 347 23.39 -1.97 -21.85
C ASP A 347 21.98 -2.52 -22.10
N GLY A 348 21.15 -2.66 -21.06
CA GLY A 348 19.79 -3.17 -21.17
C GLY A 348 19.65 -4.69 -21.27
N THR A 349 20.72 -5.47 -21.13
CA THR A 349 20.73 -6.93 -21.44
C THR A 349 20.61 -7.85 -20.22
N LYS A 350 20.73 -7.32 -19.00
CA LYS A 350 20.71 -8.09 -17.73
C LYS A 350 19.88 -7.40 -16.66
N VAL A 351 19.49 -8.17 -15.64
CA VAL A 351 18.83 -7.70 -14.41
C VAL A 351 19.68 -8.07 -13.21
N LEU A 352 19.86 -7.14 -12.28
CA LEU A 352 20.49 -7.42 -10.99
C LEU A 352 19.47 -8.10 -10.07
N LEU A 353 19.83 -9.25 -9.53
CA LEU A 353 19.04 -9.92 -8.50
C LEU A 353 19.92 -10.26 -7.30
N GLY A 354 19.34 -10.19 -6.10
CA GLY A 354 19.98 -10.49 -4.83
C GLY A 354 19.35 -11.69 -4.13
N ARG A 355 20.09 -12.31 -3.21
CA ARG A 355 19.57 -13.33 -2.29
C ARG A 355 20.11 -13.13 -0.88
N ASN A 356 19.27 -13.47 0.10
CA ASN A 356 19.68 -13.55 1.50
C ASN A 356 20.17 -14.97 1.83
N LYS A 357 21.08 -15.09 2.80
CA LYS A 357 21.67 -16.36 3.27
C LYS A 357 20.65 -17.41 3.68
N ARG A 358 19.50 -16.99 4.22
CA ARG A 358 18.45 -17.89 4.70
C ARG A 358 17.59 -18.49 3.58
N TRP A 359 17.71 -17.99 2.35
CA TRP A 359 16.85 -18.42 1.25
C TRP A 359 17.33 -19.74 0.64
N PRO A 360 16.42 -20.55 0.07
CA PRO A 360 16.80 -21.76 -0.67
C PRO A 360 17.86 -21.45 -1.73
N LYS A 361 18.82 -22.36 -1.96
CA LYS A 361 19.85 -22.17 -2.99
C LYS A 361 19.22 -21.81 -4.34
N TYR A 362 19.91 -20.96 -5.10
CA TYR A 362 19.49 -20.47 -6.43
C TYR A 362 18.20 -19.64 -6.47
N TRP A 363 17.59 -19.35 -5.32
CA TRP A 363 16.43 -18.46 -5.23
C TRP A 363 16.88 -17.01 -5.06
N TYR A 364 16.58 -16.16 -6.04
CA TYR A 364 16.91 -14.73 -6.05
C TYR A 364 15.66 -13.87 -6.27
N SER A 365 15.72 -12.62 -5.85
CA SER A 365 14.67 -11.63 -6.03
C SER A 365 15.27 -10.27 -6.40
N THR A 366 14.40 -9.34 -6.82
CA THR A 366 14.71 -7.91 -6.86
C THR A 366 15.07 -7.39 -5.46
N LEU A 367 15.86 -6.32 -5.41
CA LEU A 367 16.27 -5.65 -4.17
C LEU A 367 15.10 -4.84 -3.59
N ALA A 368 15.02 -4.70 -2.27
CA ALA A 368 13.90 -4.05 -1.61
C ALA A 368 14.28 -3.47 -0.26
N GLY A 369 13.71 -2.32 0.08
CA GLY A 369 14.09 -1.56 1.27
C GLY A 369 13.02 -0.63 1.79
N PHE A 370 13.05 -0.33 3.09
CA PHE A 370 12.18 0.69 3.65
C PHE A 370 12.60 2.09 3.19
N LEU A 371 11.63 2.98 2.99
CA LEU A 371 11.94 4.40 2.84
C LEU A 371 12.33 4.99 4.21
N GLU A 372 13.32 5.86 4.23
CA GLU A 372 13.63 6.66 5.42
C GLU A 372 12.79 7.96 5.46
N PRO A 373 12.57 8.53 6.66
CA PRO A 373 11.89 9.82 6.80
C PRO A 373 12.61 10.92 6.03
N GLY A 374 11.89 11.56 5.10
CA GLY A 374 12.40 12.68 4.30
C GLY A 374 12.89 12.29 2.90
N GLU A 375 12.88 11.00 2.55
CA GLU A 375 13.23 10.52 1.21
C GLU A 375 12.03 10.51 0.26
N SER A 376 12.29 10.83 -1.00
CA SER A 376 11.45 10.41 -2.13
C SER A 376 11.64 8.92 -2.41
N ILE A 377 10.69 8.31 -3.14
CA ILE A 377 10.79 6.89 -3.56
C ILE A 377 12.04 6.67 -4.41
N GLU A 378 12.38 7.64 -5.26
CA GLU A 378 13.54 7.59 -6.13
C GLU A 378 14.86 7.73 -5.38
N GLU A 379 14.91 8.50 -4.28
CA GLU A 379 16.08 8.58 -3.40
C GLU A 379 16.28 7.26 -2.65
N ALA A 380 15.23 6.75 -2.00
CA ALA A 380 15.27 5.46 -1.32
C ALA A 380 15.68 4.32 -2.26
N THR A 381 15.17 4.30 -3.50
CA THR A 381 15.57 3.31 -4.51
C THR A 381 17.07 3.38 -4.82
N ARG A 382 17.65 4.59 -4.92
CA ARG A 382 19.09 4.74 -5.19
C ARG A 382 19.93 4.35 -3.98
N ARG A 383 19.51 4.75 -2.79
CA ARG A 383 20.18 4.41 -1.53
C ARG A 383 20.21 2.89 -1.35
N GLU A 384 19.06 2.23 -1.41
CA GLU A 384 18.97 0.80 -1.12
C GLU A 384 19.80 -0.05 -2.09
N VAL A 385 19.74 0.25 -3.40
CA VAL A 385 20.54 -0.48 -4.39
C VAL A 385 22.04 -0.31 -4.12
N TRP A 386 22.47 0.88 -3.72
CA TRP A 386 23.86 1.16 -3.42
C TRP A 386 24.32 0.51 -2.09
N GLU A 387 23.48 0.53 -1.06
CA GLU A 387 23.76 -0.09 0.24
C GLU A 387 23.87 -1.62 0.13
N GLU A 388 22.89 -2.28 -0.51
CA GLU A 388 22.87 -3.74 -0.57
C GLU A 388 23.84 -4.32 -1.61
N SER A 389 24.08 -3.61 -2.72
CA SER A 389 24.80 -4.18 -3.87
C SER A 389 25.98 -3.37 -4.39
N GLY A 390 26.18 -2.14 -3.91
CA GLY A 390 27.22 -1.23 -4.41
C GLY A 390 26.95 -0.65 -5.81
N VAL A 391 25.94 -1.15 -6.52
CA VAL A 391 25.55 -0.67 -7.85
C VAL A 391 24.94 0.73 -7.72
N THR A 392 25.30 1.61 -8.67
CA THR A 392 24.73 2.97 -8.72
C THR A 392 23.72 3.07 -9.86
N VAL A 393 22.55 3.64 -9.57
CA VAL A 393 21.47 3.75 -10.56
C VAL A 393 21.11 5.21 -10.84
N GLY A 394 20.82 5.48 -12.12
CA GLY A 394 20.45 6.80 -12.62
C GLY A 394 18.94 7.02 -12.55
N ARG A 395 18.25 6.79 -13.67
CA ARG A 395 16.81 6.99 -13.78
C ARG A 395 16.06 5.90 -13.03
N VAL A 396 15.06 6.32 -12.24
CA VAL A 396 14.11 5.45 -11.54
C VAL A 396 12.73 5.72 -12.14
N VAL A 397 11.98 4.66 -12.41
CA VAL A 397 10.60 4.75 -12.91
C VAL A 397 9.71 3.87 -12.06
N LEU A 398 8.66 4.46 -11.49
CA LEU A 398 7.65 3.73 -10.74
C LEU A 398 6.80 2.90 -11.70
N HIS A 399 6.55 1.64 -11.35
CA HIS A 399 5.81 0.69 -12.19
C HIS A 399 4.41 0.43 -11.63
N SER A 400 4.33 0.03 -10.36
CA SER A 400 3.07 -0.37 -9.72
C SER A 400 3.27 -0.47 -8.21
N SER A 401 2.20 -0.61 -7.43
CA SER A 401 2.30 -0.90 -6.00
C SER A 401 1.54 -2.17 -5.60
N GLN A 402 1.96 -2.79 -4.51
CA GLN A 402 1.36 -3.98 -3.94
C GLN A 402 1.21 -3.80 -2.42
N PRO A 403 -0.02 -3.84 -1.87
CA PRO A 403 -0.19 -4.03 -0.43
C PRO A 403 0.48 -5.33 0.01
N TRP A 404 1.31 -5.25 1.04
CA TRP A 404 1.98 -6.41 1.62
C TRP A 404 1.66 -6.49 3.10
N PRO A 405 0.59 -7.22 3.48
CA PRO A 405 0.01 -7.13 4.81
C PRO A 405 0.81 -7.91 5.85
N PHE A 406 2.14 -8.02 5.74
CA PHE A 406 3.02 -8.83 6.61
C PHE A 406 4.19 -8.01 7.17
N PRO A 407 3.97 -7.10 8.14
CA PRO A 407 2.71 -6.93 8.87
C PRO A 407 1.79 -5.81 8.37
N GLY A 408 2.26 -4.92 7.48
CA GLY A 408 1.49 -3.77 6.98
C GLY A 408 2.32 -2.81 6.14
N SER A 409 2.96 -3.32 5.08
CA SER A 409 3.77 -2.51 4.15
C SER A 409 3.02 -2.20 2.86
N LEU A 410 3.43 -1.15 2.17
CA LEU A 410 3.10 -0.90 0.77
C LEU A 410 4.36 -1.06 -0.06
N MET A 411 4.44 -2.15 -0.81
CA MET A 411 5.54 -2.37 -1.73
C MET A 411 5.35 -1.47 -2.95
N ILE A 412 6.35 -0.65 -3.24
CA ILE A 412 6.35 0.30 -4.35
C ILE A 412 7.37 -0.21 -5.36
N GLY A 413 6.85 -0.80 -6.43
CA GLY A 413 7.65 -1.39 -7.49
C GLY A 413 8.27 -0.32 -8.39
N ALA A 414 9.57 -0.39 -8.57
CA ALA A 414 10.34 0.49 -9.43
C ALA A 414 11.19 -0.30 -10.43
N ILE A 415 11.53 0.35 -11.53
CA ILE A 415 12.52 -0.11 -12.50
C ILE A 415 13.58 0.97 -12.58
N ALA A 416 14.84 0.58 -12.39
CA ALA A 416 15.97 1.50 -12.40
C ALA A 416 17.03 1.04 -13.41
N GLN A 417 17.80 1.98 -13.95
CA GLN A 417 18.91 1.68 -14.85
C GLN A 417 20.24 1.96 -14.15
N ALA A 418 21.14 0.97 -14.16
CA ALA A 418 22.50 1.13 -13.66
C ALA A 418 23.30 2.13 -14.50
N LEU A 419 24.18 2.88 -13.84
CA LEU A 419 25.16 3.72 -14.52
C LEU A 419 26.28 2.84 -15.10
N PRO A 420 26.82 3.16 -16.29
CA PRO A 420 27.83 2.35 -16.94
C PRO A 420 29.17 2.35 -16.19
N GLY A 421 30.03 1.38 -16.51
CA GLY A 421 31.40 1.31 -16.01
C GLY A 421 31.45 0.91 -14.55
N ASP A 422 32.05 1.75 -13.70
CA ASP A 422 32.17 1.48 -12.26
C ASP A 422 30.80 1.39 -11.56
N GLY A 423 29.76 1.99 -12.16
CA GLY A 423 28.41 1.94 -11.61
C GLY A 423 27.75 0.56 -11.61
N GLU A 424 28.23 -0.39 -12.42
CA GLU A 424 27.71 -1.77 -12.48
C GLU A 424 28.46 -2.76 -11.57
N LYS A 425 29.52 -2.29 -10.89
CA LYS A 425 30.33 -3.12 -10.01
C LYS A 425 29.53 -3.50 -8.77
N ILE A 426 29.43 -4.79 -8.53
CA ILE A 426 28.77 -5.33 -7.33
C ILE A 426 29.76 -5.31 -6.17
N PHE A 427 29.33 -4.76 -5.04
CA PHE A 427 30.05 -4.72 -3.77
C PHE A 427 29.06 -4.88 -2.61
N LEU A 428 29.13 -6.02 -1.91
CA LEU A 428 28.23 -6.38 -0.81
C LEU A 428 28.77 -5.99 0.58
N GLY A 429 29.76 -5.09 0.63
CA GLY A 429 30.45 -4.73 1.88
C GLY A 429 29.89 -3.50 2.58
N ASN A 430 28.96 -2.77 1.96
CA ASN A 430 28.32 -1.59 2.57
C ASN A 430 27.28 -2.03 3.62
N ASP A 431 26.39 -2.94 3.22
CA ASP A 431 25.43 -3.59 4.11
C ASP A 431 25.42 -5.12 3.89
N PRO A 432 25.86 -5.95 4.87
CA PRO A 432 25.98 -7.40 4.71
C PRO A 432 24.64 -8.16 4.84
N GLU A 433 23.52 -7.58 4.37
CA GLU A 433 22.22 -8.26 4.34
C GLU A 433 22.14 -9.36 3.28
N LEU A 434 22.73 -9.13 2.11
CA LEU A 434 22.73 -10.09 1.01
C LEU A 434 23.89 -11.08 1.15
N GLU A 435 23.61 -12.36 0.89
CA GLU A 435 24.65 -13.38 0.72
C GLU A 435 25.34 -13.26 -0.64
N ASP A 436 24.56 -12.91 -1.67
CA ASP A 436 25.02 -12.84 -3.05
C ASP A 436 24.12 -11.92 -3.89
N ALA A 437 24.72 -11.23 -4.84
CA ALA A 437 24.02 -10.46 -5.87
C ALA A 437 24.70 -10.65 -7.22
N LYS A 438 23.90 -10.82 -8.28
CA LYS A 438 24.39 -11.18 -9.61
C LYS A 438 23.60 -10.52 -10.71
N TRP A 439 24.29 -10.23 -11.80
CA TRP A 439 23.68 -9.83 -13.07
C TRP A 439 23.23 -11.06 -13.85
N PHE A 440 21.92 -11.22 -14.03
CA PHE A 440 21.31 -12.32 -14.78
C PHE A 440 20.91 -11.87 -16.19
N PRO A 441 21.31 -12.58 -17.26
CA PRO A 441 20.82 -12.32 -18.61
C PRO A 441 19.30 -12.39 -18.70
N MET A 442 18.68 -11.51 -19.50
CA MET A 442 17.21 -11.48 -19.69
C MET A 442 16.63 -12.85 -20.09
N ALA A 443 17.36 -13.64 -20.88
CA ALA A 443 16.93 -14.97 -21.31
C ALA A 443 16.85 -15.98 -20.15
N GLU A 444 17.77 -15.88 -19.19
CA GLU A 444 17.79 -16.73 -18.00
C GLU A 444 16.64 -16.35 -17.07
N VAL A 445 16.41 -15.06 -16.84
CA VAL A 445 15.26 -14.56 -16.07
C VAL A 445 13.95 -14.99 -16.73
N ARG A 446 13.84 -14.93 -18.06
CA ARG A 446 12.67 -15.42 -18.81
C ARG A 446 12.41 -16.91 -18.58
N LYS A 447 13.46 -17.74 -18.61
CA LYS A 447 13.36 -19.18 -18.31
C LYS A 447 12.87 -19.39 -16.87
N ALA A 448 13.47 -18.71 -15.90
CA ALA A 448 13.09 -18.79 -14.49
C ALA A 448 11.63 -18.37 -14.24
N LEU A 449 11.14 -17.31 -14.90
CA LEU A 449 9.75 -16.88 -14.81
C LEU A 449 8.76 -17.92 -15.37
N SER A 450 9.21 -18.83 -16.25
CA SER A 450 8.37 -19.87 -16.84
C SER A 450 8.37 -21.18 -16.05
N SER A 451 9.51 -21.59 -15.48
CA SER A 451 9.67 -22.93 -14.87
C SER A 451 10.38 -22.94 -13.51
N GLY A 452 10.87 -21.80 -13.03
CA GLY A 452 11.62 -21.64 -11.77
C GLY A 452 10.86 -20.89 -10.68
N VAL A 453 9.54 -20.77 -10.80
CA VAL A 453 8.68 -19.98 -9.92
C VAL A 453 8.28 -20.79 -8.67
N SER A 454 8.48 -20.23 -7.47
CA SER A 454 8.00 -20.84 -6.22
C SER A 454 7.86 -19.83 -5.09
N ASN A 455 6.97 -20.09 -4.12
CA ASN A 455 6.97 -19.35 -2.85
C ASN A 455 8.30 -19.54 -2.10
N LEU A 456 8.67 -18.55 -1.29
CA LEU A 456 9.86 -18.64 -0.45
C LEU A 456 9.69 -19.78 0.56
N GLY A 457 10.69 -20.67 0.64
CA GLY A 457 10.69 -21.81 1.56
C GLY A 457 10.00 -23.08 1.03
N GLN A 458 9.29 -22.99 -0.10
CA GLN A 458 8.74 -24.18 -0.76
C GLN A 458 9.79 -24.87 -1.65
N SER A 459 9.59 -26.16 -1.90
CA SER A 459 10.40 -26.96 -2.82
C SER A 459 10.37 -26.36 -4.23
N ALA A 460 11.39 -26.68 -5.03
CA ALA A 460 11.38 -26.32 -6.44
C ALA A 460 10.19 -26.99 -7.16
N PRO A 461 9.61 -26.34 -8.20
CA PRO A 461 8.55 -26.95 -8.97
C PRO A 461 9.06 -28.20 -9.71
N PRO A 462 8.17 -29.16 -10.08
CA PRO A 462 8.60 -30.44 -10.68
C PRO A 462 9.41 -30.30 -11.97
N GLU A 463 9.18 -29.23 -12.74
CA GLU A 463 9.85 -28.97 -14.02
C GLU A 463 11.19 -28.23 -13.88
N TYR A 464 11.61 -27.91 -12.65
CA TYR A 464 12.84 -27.20 -12.38
C TYR A 464 14.07 -28.10 -12.54
N VAL A 465 15.09 -27.57 -13.25
CA VAL A 465 16.40 -28.22 -13.37
C VAL A 465 17.32 -27.66 -12.29
N GLU A 466 17.94 -28.54 -11.50
CA GLU A 466 18.80 -28.12 -10.40
C GLU A 466 19.98 -27.26 -10.88
N GLY A 467 20.19 -26.12 -10.21
CA GLY A 467 21.19 -25.12 -10.56
C GLY A 467 20.66 -23.94 -11.37
N ASP A 468 19.46 -24.05 -11.95
CA ASP A 468 18.81 -22.93 -12.63
C ASP A 468 18.39 -21.82 -11.65
N LEU A 469 18.21 -20.60 -12.15
CA LEU A 469 17.63 -19.51 -11.38
C LEU A 469 16.19 -19.83 -10.93
N ARG A 470 15.91 -19.64 -9.64
CA ARG A 470 14.56 -19.63 -9.06
C ARG A 470 14.14 -18.22 -8.68
N VAL A 471 12.86 -17.93 -8.86
CA VAL A 471 12.29 -16.59 -8.64
C VAL A 471 10.97 -16.64 -7.84
N PRO A 472 10.53 -15.51 -7.26
CA PRO A 472 9.27 -15.42 -6.50
C PRO A 472 8.02 -15.80 -7.34
N PRO A 473 6.90 -16.14 -6.68
CA PRO A 473 5.63 -16.48 -7.34
C PRO A 473 5.12 -15.34 -8.23
N ASP A 474 4.26 -15.66 -9.18
CA ASP A 474 3.58 -14.68 -10.05
C ASP A 474 2.74 -13.65 -9.30
N THR A 475 2.28 -13.97 -8.08
CA THR A 475 1.57 -13.06 -7.18
C THR A 475 2.49 -12.03 -6.50
N ALA A 476 3.81 -12.23 -6.51
CA ALA A 476 4.76 -11.29 -5.91
C ALA A 476 5.15 -10.16 -6.88
N ILE A 477 5.17 -8.92 -6.39
CA ILE A 477 5.54 -7.74 -7.19
C ILE A 477 6.96 -7.85 -7.77
N ALA A 478 7.91 -8.50 -7.09
CA ALA A 478 9.25 -8.81 -7.62
C ALA A 478 9.18 -9.54 -8.97
N ASN A 479 8.32 -10.56 -9.06
CA ASN A 479 8.09 -11.31 -10.28
C ASN A 479 7.42 -10.44 -11.36
N ARG A 480 6.47 -9.59 -10.97
CA ARG A 480 5.82 -8.65 -11.90
C ARG A 480 6.81 -7.66 -12.51
N LEU A 481 7.73 -7.12 -11.71
CA LEU A 481 8.80 -6.25 -12.20
C LEU A 481 9.74 -6.97 -13.17
N MET A 482 10.18 -8.20 -12.83
CA MET A 482 10.99 -9.02 -13.74
C MET A 482 10.25 -9.34 -15.04
N THR A 483 8.96 -9.66 -14.96
CA THR A 483 8.10 -9.89 -16.13
C THR A 483 7.99 -8.65 -17.01
N ALA A 484 7.81 -7.46 -16.41
CA ALA A 484 7.76 -6.20 -17.15
C ALA A 484 9.08 -5.94 -17.89
N VAL A 485 10.21 -6.07 -17.20
CA VAL A 485 11.54 -5.85 -17.78
C VAL A 485 11.80 -6.83 -18.93
N VAL A 486 11.59 -8.14 -18.73
CA VAL A 486 11.79 -9.17 -19.75
C VAL A 486 10.80 -9.05 -20.92
N GLY A 487 9.60 -8.55 -20.65
CA GLY A 487 8.53 -8.26 -21.62
C GLY A 487 8.70 -6.94 -22.38
N GLY A 488 9.86 -6.29 -22.26
CA GLY A 488 10.23 -5.13 -23.06
C GLY A 488 9.82 -3.78 -22.46
N TYR A 489 9.74 -3.66 -21.13
CA TYR A 489 9.66 -2.35 -20.47
C TYR A 489 10.87 -1.47 -20.80
N ASN A 490 12.03 -2.07 -21.07
CA ASN A 490 13.23 -1.40 -21.56
C ASN A 490 13.22 -1.09 -23.09
N GLY A 491 12.11 -1.37 -23.78
CA GLY A 491 11.98 -1.16 -25.22
C GLY A 491 11.75 0.30 -25.61
N ALA A 492 11.68 0.56 -26.92
CA ALA A 492 11.55 1.91 -27.49
C ALA A 492 10.25 2.66 -27.14
N PHE A 493 9.26 1.97 -26.55
CA PHE A 493 8.00 2.57 -26.10
C PHE A 493 7.97 2.63 -24.57
N PRO A 494 7.78 3.82 -23.98
CA PRO A 494 7.65 3.95 -22.54
C PRO A 494 6.39 3.23 -22.06
N LYS A 495 6.54 2.27 -21.13
CA LYS A 495 5.43 1.55 -20.48
C LYS A 495 5.24 2.01 -19.03
N ILE A 496 5.36 3.32 -18.80
CA ILE A 496 5.35 3.95 -17.45
C ILE A 496 3.94 3.96 -16.88
#